data_AF-A0A3D0C922-F1
#
_entry.id   AF-A0A3D0C922-F1
#
_cell.length_a   1.000
_cell.length_b   1.000
_cell.length_c   1.000
_cell.angle_alpha   90.00
_cell.angle_beta   90.00
_cell.angle_gamma   90.00
#
_symmetry.space_group_name_H-M   'P 1'
#
loop_
_entity.id
_entity.type
_entity.pdbx_description
1 polymer ?
#
loop_
_entity_poly.entity_id
_entity_poly.type
_entity_poly.pdbx_seq_one_letter_code
_entity_poly.pdbx_strand_id
1 'polypeptide(L)' 'MILLIDIGNSRTKYVHLISGELSATTQLNNDDFSAQYFVKYFSQASQIIVANVA' A
#
# COMPACT_ATOMS: atom_id res chain seq x y z
N MET A 1 0.08 4.36 12.05
CA MET A 1 -0.28 3.28 11.10
C MET A 1 0.90 3.08 10.17
N ILE A 2 1.41 1.85 10.05
CA ILE A 2 2.46 1.54 9.07
C ILE A 2 1.80 0.96 7.82
N LEU A 3 2.14 1.50 6.65
CA LEU A 3 1.67 0.99 5.36
C LEU A 3 2.75 0.10 4.74
N LEU A 4 2.39 -1.14 4.39
CA LEU A 4 3.26 -2.08 3.70
C LEU A 4 2.76 -2.22 2.26
N ILE A 5 3.63 -1.96 1.28
CA ILE A 5 3.31 -1.99 -0.14
C ILE A 5 4.26 -2.97 -0.85
N ASP A 6 3.68 -3.86 -1.65
CA ASP A 6 4.38 -4.78 -2.54
C ASP A 6 3.98 -4.48 -3.99
N ILE A 7 4.93 -3.96 -4.77
CA ILE A 7 4.73 -3.59 -6.17
C ILE A 7 5.36 -4.67 -7.06
N GLY A 8 4.49 -5.49 -7.65
CA GLY A 8 4.87 -6.50 -8.62
C GLY A 8 4.63 -6.03 -10.06
N ASN A 9 5.17 -6.78 -11.02
CA ASN A 9 5.05 -6.48 -12.45
C ASN A 9 3.61 -6.33 -12.97
N SER A 10 2.63 -6.93 -12.30
CA SER A 10 1.23 -6.93 -12.75
C SER A 10 0.26 -6.23 -11.80
N ARG A 11 0.59 -6.14 -10.52
CA ARG A 11 -0.32 -5.71 -9.45
C ARG A 11 0.46 -5.08 -8.32
N THR A 12 -0.15 -4.08 -7.68
CA THR A 12 0.27 -3.55 -6.39
C THR A 12 -0.61 -4.15 -5.31
N LYS A 13 0.00 -4.66 -4.24
CA LYS A 13 -0.68 -5.14 -3.03
C LYS A 13 -0.30 -4.27 -1.85
N TYR A 14 -1.21 -4.11 -0.90
CA TYR A 14 -0.89 -3.43 0.34
C TYR A 14 -1.70 -3.94 1.53
N VAL A 15 -1.14 -3.73 2.71
CA VAL A 15 -1.78 -3.95 4.02
C VAL A 15 -1.44 -2.81 4.96
N HIS A 16 -2.31 -2.57 5.93
CA HIS A 16 -2.06 -1.66 7.05
C HIS A 16 -1.66 -2.47 8.27
N LEU A 17 -0.58 -2.06 8.94
CA LEU A 17 -0.23 -2.54 10.27
C LEU A 17 -0.68 -1.47 11.29
N ILE A 18 -1.68 -1.82 12.09
CA ILE A 18 -2.29 -0.96 13.11
C ILE A 18 -2.25 -1.71 14.43
N SER A 19 -1.57 -1.15 15.43
CA SER A 19 -1.46 -1.74 16.77
C SER A 19 -0.96 -3.20 16.79
N GLY A 20 -0.09 -3.57 15.84
CA GLY A 20 0.47 -4.92 15.73
C GLY A 20 -0.34 -5.90 14.88
N GLU A 21 -1.53 -5.51 14.39
CA GLU A 21 -2.38 -6.34 13.55
C GLU A 21 -2.38 -5.90 12.08
N LEU A 22 -2.40 -6.88 11.18
CA LEU A 22 -2.50 -6.65 9.75
C LEU A 22 -3.96 -6.56 9.31
N SER A 23 -4.28 -5.55 8.51
CA SER A 23 -5.54 -5.51 7.79
C SER A 23 -5.63 -6.62 6.74
N ALA A 24 -6.84 -6.82 6.19
CA ALA A 24 -7.00 -7.58 4.95
C ALA A 24 -6.11 -7.00 3.84
N THR A 25 -5.58 -7.88 3.00
CA THR A 25 -4.80 -7.49 1.82
C THR A 25 -5.70 -6.88 0.78
N THR A 26 -5.32 -5.70 0.30
CA THR A 26 -5.92 -5.09 -0.89
C THR A 26 -4.98 -5.25 -2.07
N GLN A 27 -5.53 -5.46 -3.25
CA GLN A 27 -4.79 -5.57 -4.50
C GLN A 27 -5.41 -4.64 -5.54
N LEU A 28 -4.55 -3.95 -6.28
CA LEU A 28 -4.91 -2.99 -7.34
C LEU A 28 -4.11 -3.30 -8.60
N ASN A 29 -4.58 -2.83 -9.77
CA ASN A 29 -3.68 -2.69 -10.91
C ASN A 29 -2.67 -1.57 -10.61
N ASN A 30 -1.49 -1.65 -11.21
CA ASN A 30 -0.44 -0.65 -10.98
C ASN A 30 -0.89 0.75 -11.40
N ASP A 31 -1.62 0.85 -12.51
CA ASP A 31 -2.13 2.12 -13.05
C ASP A 31 -3.19 2.78 -12.14
N ASP A 32 -3.88 1.98 -11.32
CA ASP A 32 -4.87 2.48 -10.36
C ASP A 32 -4.19 3.08 -9.10
N PHE A 33 -2.93 2.71 -8.83
CA PHE A 33 -2.15 3.20 -7.69
C PHE A 33 -1.54 4.58 -7.97
N SER A 34 -2.40 5.56 -8.27
CA SER A 34 -2.03 6.94 -8.56
C SER A 34 -1.64 7.74 -7.30
N ALA A 35 -1.00 8.89 -7.49
CA ALA A 35 -0.73 9.83 -6.41
C ALA A 35 -2.02 10.30 -5.70
N GLN A 36 -3.11 10.52 -6.45
CA GLN A 36 -4.41 10.88 -5.89
C GLN A 36 -4.99 9.75 -5.04
N TYR A 37 -4.87 8.50 -5.50
CA TYR A 37 -5.25 7.33 -4.70
C TYR A 37 -4.45 7.30 -3.40
N PHE A 38 -3.13 7.48 -3.50
CA PHE A 38 -2.24 7.47 -2.36
C PHE A 38 -2.64 8.53 -1.31
N VAL A 39 -2.82 9.79 -1.72
CA VAL A 39 -3.22 10.87 -0.81
C VAL A 39 -4.57 10.59 -0.15
N LYS A 40 -5.53 10.05 -0.91
CA LYS A 40 -6.88 9.74 -0.41
C LYS A 40 -6.88 8.68 0.68
N TYR A 41 -6.10 7.61 0.53
CA TYR A 41 -6.17 6.44 1.41
C TYR A 41 -5.03 6.37 2.44
N PHE A 42 -3.89 7.03 2.19
CA PHE A 42 -2.67 6.81 2.96
C PHE A 42 -2.03 8.08 3.54
N SER A 43 -2.70 9.24 3.45
CA SER A 43 -2.20 10.50 4.03
C SER A 43 -1.95 10.47 5.55
N GLN A 44 -2.55 9.50 6.26
CA GLN A 44 -2.37 9.29 7.70
C GLN A 44 -1.31 8.21 8.03
N ALA A 45 -0.59 7.69 7.04
CA ALA A 45 0.49 6.73 7.28
C ALA A 45 1.63 7.41 8.03
N SER A 46 2.03 6.84 9.16
CA SER A 46 3.16 7.33 9.95
C SER A 46 4.49 6.77 9.44
N GLN A 47 4.44 5.67 8.70
CA GLN A 47 5.58 5.02 8.07
C GLN A 47 5.10 4.25 6.84
N ILE A 48 5.94 4.20 5.81
CA ILE A 48 5.68 3.47 4.57
C ILE A 48 6.88 2.56 4.32
N ILE A 49 6.62 1.28 4.04
CA ILE A 49 7.64 0.29 3.67
C ILE A 49 7.24 -0.25 2.30
N VAL A 50 8.17 -0.21 1.35
CA VAL A 50 7.91 -0.58 -0.05
C VAL A 50 8.90 -1.67 -0.49
N ALA A 51 8.36 -2.75 -1.03
CA ALA A 51 9.09 -3.67 -1.88
C ALA A 51 8.67 -3.42 -3.35
N ASN A 52 9.64 -3.30 -4.25
CA ASN A 52 9.38 -3.07 -5.67
C ASN A 52 10.25 -3.96 -6.56
N VAL A 53 9.62 -4.59 -7.55
CA VAL A 53 10.29 -5.34 -8.63
C VAL A 53 9.78 -4.94 -10.03
N ALA A 54 8.89 -3.96 -10.13
CA ALA A 54 8.33 -3.43 -11.38
C ALA A 54 9.06 -2.17 -11.85
#